data_AF-A0A410J3E5-F1
#
_entry.id   AF-A0A410J3E5-F1
#
_cell.length_a   1.000
_cell.length_b   1.000
_cell.length_c   1.000
_cell.angle_alpha   90.00
_cell.angle_beta   90.00
_cell.angle_gamma   90.00
#
_symmetry.space_group_name_H-M   'P 1'
#
loop_
_entity.id
_entity.type
_entity.pdbx_description
1 polymer ?
#
loop_
_entity_poly.entity_id
_entity_poly.type
_entity_poly.pdbx_seq_one_letter_code
_entity_poly.pdbx_strand_id
1 'polypeptide(L)' 'MPWGLAGGLNPTNVAEAIARTGAPLVDTSSGVESAPGVKDTDKITNFAFAVRLA' A
#
# COMPACT_ATOMS: atom_id res chain seq x y z
N MET A 1 10.06 -17.87 6.28
CA MET A 1 10.69 -17.12 5.17
C MET A 1 10.11 -15.71 5.18
N PRO A 2 10.91 -14.65 5.01
CA PRO A 2 10.36 -13.30 4.83
C PRO A 2 9.51 -13.25 3.55
N TRP A 3 8.35 -12.60 3.61
CA TRP A 3 7.42 -12.46 2.50
C TRP A 3 6.73 -11.09 2.55
N GLY A 4 6.10 -10.67 1.45
CA GLY A 4 5.31 -9.45 1.39
C GLY A 4 4.12 -9.58 0.45
N LEU A 5 3.12 -8.73 0.66
CA LEU A 5 1.93 -8.63 -0.18
C LEU A 5 2.09 -7.48 -1.18
N ALA A 6 1.86 -7.76 -2.45
CA ALA A 6 1.88 -6.77 -3.52
C ALA A 6 0.68 -6.97 -4.46
N GLY A 7 0.44 -5.98 -5.32
CA GLY A 7 -0.58 -6.04 -6.36
C GLY A 7 -1.87 -5.30 -6.00
N GLY A 8 -2.13 -4.18 -6.68
CA GLY A 8 -3.36 -3.40 -6.51
C GLY A 8 -3.53 -2.70 -5.15
N LEU A 9 -2.53 -2.73 -4.28
CA LEU A 9 -2.56 -2.05 -2.98
C LEU A 9 -2.54 -0.54 -3.16
N ASN A 10 -3.39 0.16 -2.44
CA ASN A 10 -3.55 1.61 -2.48
C ASN A 10 -4.00 2.13 -1.09
N PRO A 11 -4.07 3.45 -0.87
CA PRO A 11 -4.41 4.01 0.44
C PRO A 11 -5.75 3.56 1.02
N THR A 12 -6.71 3.14 0.18
CA THR A 12 -8.06 2.79 0.62
C THR A 12 -8.22 1.30 0.97
N ASN A 13 -7.28 0.43 0.57
CA ASN A 13 -7.41 -1.03 0.79
C ASN A 13 -6.26 -1.66 1.58
N VAL A 14 -5.12 -0.97 1.74
CA VAL A 14 -3.91 -1.59 2.31
C VAL A 14 -4.11 -2.03 3.77
N ALA A 15 -4.85 -1.26 4.57
CA ALA A 15 -5.08 -1.59 5.97
C ALA A 15 -5.91 -2.88 6.12
N GLU A 16 -6.97 -3.02 5.34
CA GLU A 16 -7.78 -4.24 5.31
C GLU A 16 -6.97 -5.43 4.78
N ALA A 17 -6.14 -5.21 3.76
CA ALA A 17 -5.29 -6.26 3.20
C ALA A 17 -4.28 -6.79 4.24
N ILE A 18 -3.65 -5.89 5.03
CA ILE A 18 -2.78 -6.25 6.14
C ILE A 18 -3.57 -7.06 7.18
N ALA A 19 -4.70 -6.53 7.66
CA ALA A 19 -5.50 -7.16 8.70
C ALA A 19 -5.98 -8.58 8.33
N ARG A 20 -6.31 -8.81 7.05
CA ARG A 20 -6.78 -10.12 6.56
C ARG A 20 -5.67 -11.14 6.33
N THR A 21 -4.46 -10.69 6.01
CA THR A 21 -3.37 -11.59 5.58
C THR A 21 -2.26 -11.74 6.61
N GLY A 22 -2.15 -10.80 7.57
CA GLY A 22 -1.01 -10.73 8.48
C GLY A 22 0.31 -10.44 7.76
N ALA A 23 0.27 -9.78 6.59
CA ALA A 23 1.45 -9.51 5.78
C ALA A 23 2.48 -8.68 6.57
N PRO A 24 3.73 -9.17 6.74
CA PRO A 24 4.76 -8.45 7.47
C PRO A 24 5.42 -7.36 6.62
N LEU A 25 5.12 -7.31 5.31
CA LEU A 25 5.59 -6.32 4.35
C LEU A 25 4.49 -6.10 3.31
N VAL A 26 4.28 -4.86 2.88
CA VAL A 26 3.42 -4.50 1.75
C VAL A 26 4.20 -3.67 0.74
N ASP A 27 3.91 -3.88 -0.55
CA ASP A 27 4.51 -3.14 -1.66
C ASP A 27 3.44 -2.60 -2.62
N THR A 28 3.63 -1.36 -3.08
CA THR A 28 2.76 -0.72 -4.05
C THR A 28 3.56 0.11 -5.04
N SER A 29 3.16 0.02 -6.32
CA SER A 29 3.66 0.91 -7.36
C SER A 29 2.54 1.80 -7.91
N SER A 30 1.61 1.27 -8.71
CA SER A 30 0.56 2.08 -9.35
C SER A 30 -0.51 2.60 -8.38
N GLY A 31 -0.68 1.99 -7.21
CA GLY A 31 -1.68 2.42 -6.24
C GLY A 31 -1.38 3.78 -5.59
N VAL A 32 -0.18 4.31 -5.79
CA VAL A 32 0.26 5.64 -5.35
C VAL A 32 0.65 6.56 -6.52
N GLU A 33 0.18 6.26 -7.72
CA GLU A 33 0.39 7.08 -8.92
C GLU A 33 -0.83 7.97 -9.21
N SER A 34 -0.60 9.19 -9.72
CA SER A 34 -1.66 10.07 -10.26
C SER A 34 -1.92 9.80 -11.75
N ALA A 35 -0.88 9.37 -12.46
CA ALA A 35 -0.89 8.89 -13.85
C ALA A 35 0.20 7.82 -14.02
N PRO A 36 0.17 6.96 -15.06
CA PRO A 36 1.16 5.90 -15.22
C PRO A 36 2.62 6.41 -15.14
N GLY A 37 3.36 5.92 -14.14
CA GLY A 37 4.75 6.31 -13.88
C GLY A 37 4.95 7.63 -13.15
N VAL A 38 3.87 8.35 -12.79
CA VAL A 38 3.92 9.62 -12.05
C VAL A 38 3.44 9.38 -10.62
N LYS A 39 4.37 9.36 -9.67
CA LYS A 39 4.06 9.21 -8.24
C LYS A 39 3.37 10.46 -7.68
N ASP A 40 2.42 10.23 -6.79
CA ASP A 40 1.65 11.26 -6.10
C ASP A 40 2.04 11.27 -4.61
N THR A 41 2.57 12.40 -4.13
CA THR A 41 3.06 12.51 -2.75
C THR A 41 1.95 12.39 -1.70
N ASP A 42 0.73 12.83 -2.01
CA ASP A 42 -0.39 12.73 -1.10
C ASP A 42 -0.85 11.29 -1.01
N LYS A 43 -0.91 10.56 -2.14
CA LYS A 43 -1.20 9.12 -2.13
C LYS A 43 -0.13 8.32 -1.39
N ILE A 44 1.16 8.64 -1.57
CA ILE A 44 2.24 7.99 -0.81
C ILE A 44 2.06 8.21 0.69
N THR A 45 1.78 9.45 1.09
CA THR A 45 1.58 9.82 2.50
C THR A 45 0.38 9.08 3.09
N ASN A 46 -0.75 9.09 2.38
CA ASN A 46 -1.96 8.40 2.79
C ASN A 46 -1.78 6.87 2.84
N PHE A 47 -1.02 6.28 1.90
CA PHE A 47 -0.68 4.86 1.94
C PHE A 47 0.14 4.51 3.18
N ALA A 48 1.21 5.28 3.45
CA ALA A 48 2.06 5.06 4.62
C ALA A 48 1.31 5.28 5.94
N PHE A 49 0.33 6.18 5.96
CA PHE A 49 -0.54 6.39 7.12
C PHE A 49 -1.49 5.20 7.32
N ALA A 50 -2.15 4.74 6.26
CA ALA A 50 -3.04 3.58 6.31
C ALA A 50 -2.30 2.30 6.75
N VAL A 51 -1.05 2.09 6.31
CA VAL A 51 -0.21 0.98 6.76
C VAL A 51 0.09 1.06 8.26
N ARG A 52 0.33 2.26 8.81
CA ARG A 52 0.64 2.44 10.24
C ARG A 52 -0.56 2.24 11.16
N LEU A 53 -1.77 2.39 10.65
CA LEU A 53 -3.02 2.21 11.40
C LEU A 53 -3.58 0.79 11.33
N ALA A 54 -2.97 -0.07 10.51
CA ALA A 54 -3.36 -1.46 10.31
C ALA A 54 -2.75 -2.39 11.38
#